data_AF-A0A950QVE0-F1
#
_entry.id   AF-A0A950QVE0-F1
#
_cell.length_a   1.000
_cell.length_b   1.000
_cell.length_c   1.000
_cell.angle_alpha   90.00
_cell.angle_beta   90.00
_cell.angle_gamma   90.00
#
_symmetry.space_group_name_H-M   'P 1'
#
loop_
_entity.id
_entity.type
_entity.pdbx_description
1 polymer ?
#
loop_
_entity_poly.entity_id
_entity_poly.type
_entity_poly.pdbx_seq_one_letter_code
_entity_poly.pdbx_strand_id
1 'polypeptide(L)' 'MGDRKKIVAIIPARGGSKSIPRKNLVLIHGRPLIDYSIKTALASKAIQRVVVSTEDAQIKTAALASGAEVIDRP' A
#
# COMPACT_ATOMS: atom_id res chain seq x y z
N MET A 1 -16.24 23.17 -16.82
CA MET A 1 -16.08 21.77 -16.36
C MET A 1 -14.72 21.69 -15.68
N GLY A 2 -14.66 21.99 -14.37
CA GLY A 2 -13.38 22.23 -13.68
C GLY A 2 -12.49 20.99 -13.62
N ASP A 3 -11.17 21.20 -13.64
CA ASP A 3 -10.15 20.17 -13.53
C ASP A 3 -10.50 19.17 -12.41
N ARG A 4 -10.74 17.91 -12.78
CA ARG A 4 -10.82 16.82 -11.80
C ARG A 4 -9.46 16.74 -11.12
N LYS A 5 -9.38 17.18 -9.87
CA LYS A 5 -8.20 16.98 -9.01
C LYS A 5 -7.78 15.51 -9.08
N LYS A 6 -6.57 15.25 -9.58
CA LYS A 6 -5.97 13.91 -9.57
C LYS A 6 -5.46 13.62 -8.16
N ILE A 7 -6.18 12.79 -7.42
CA ILE A 7 -5.84 12.34 -6.07
C ILE A 7 -5.07 11.02 -6.16
N VAL A 8 -3.89 11.02 -5.55
CA VAL A 8 -3.03 9.84 -5.43
C VAL A 8 -2.93 9.48 -3.95
N ALA A 9 -3.20 8.22 -3.60
CA ALA A 9 -2.93 7.68 -2.28
C ALA A 9 -1.51 7.13 -2.22
N ILE A 10 -0.74 7.56 -1.22
CA ILE A 10 0.61 7.05 -0.96
C ILE A 10 0.57 6.27 0.36
N ILE A 11 0.99 5.00 0.32
CA ILE A 11 1.02 4.09 1.46
C ILE A 11 2.50 3.80 1.80
N PRO A 12 3.07 4.48 2.81
CA PRO A 12 4.43 4.23 3.25
C PRO A 12 4.52 2.93 4.05
N ALA A 13 5.32 1.96 3.58
CA ALA A 13 5.42 0.64 4.21
C ALA A 13 6.87 0.16 4.28
N ARG A 14 7.54 0.41 5.42
CA ARG A 14 8.90 -0.09 5.67
C ARG A 14 8.90 -1.53 6.20
N GLY A 15 9.97 -2.28 5.93
CA GLY A 15 10.20 -3.62 6.49
C GLY A 15 10.51 -3.56 7.99
N GLY A 16 11.30 -2.56 8.39
CA GLY A 16 11.73 -2.35 9.78
C GLY A 16 10.62 -1.77 10.68
N SER A 17 9.84 -2.61 11.34
CA SER A 17 8.85 -2.18 12.34
C SER A 17 9.38 -2.38 13.76
N LYS A 18 9.33 -1.33 14.60
CA LYS A 18 9.91 -1.33 15.95
C LYS A 18 9.13 -2.19 16.96
N SER A 19 7.80 -2.17 16.89
CA SER A 19 6.94 -2.88 17.86
C SER A 19 6.62 -4.30 17.41
N ILE A 20 6.12 -4.45 16.17
CA ILE A 20 5.76 -5.74 15.58
C ILE A 20 6.67 -5.95 14.37
N PRO A 21 7.62 -6.89 14.41
CA PRO A 21 8.49 -7.18 13.27
C PRO A 21 7.67 -7.42 11.99
N ARG A 22 8.08 -6.79 10.88
CA ARG A 22 7.43 -6.91 9.56
C ARG A 22 5.90 -6.70 9.59
N LYS A 23 5.39 -5.78 10.43
CA LYS A 23 3.95 -5.51 10.66
C LYS A 23 3.08 -5.52 9.39
N ASN A 24 3.56 -4.95 8.28
CA ASN A 24 2.82 -4.84 7.02
C ASN A 24 2.50 -6.20 6.35
N LEU A 25 3.23 -7.26 6.72
CA LEU A 25 3.07 -8.62 6.22
C LEU A 25 2.36 -9.54 7.21
N VAL A 26 2.09 -9.07 8.43
CA VAL A 26 1.33 -9.84 9.42
C VAL A 26 -0.05 -10.13 8.85
N LEU A 27 -0.45 -11.40 8.90
CA LEU A 27 -1.76 -11.83 8.44
C LEU A 27 -2.82 -11.47 9.47
N ILE A 28 -3.82 -10.71 9.03
CA ILE A 28 -5.04 -10.42 9.76
C ILE A 28 -6.17 -11.06 8.95
N HIS A 29 -6.93 -11.97 9.56
CA HIS A 29 -7.97 -12.76 8.89
C HIS A 29 -7.53 -13.35 7.52
N GLY A 30 -6.31 -13.88 7.46
CA GLY A 30 -5.76 -14.53 6.26
C GLY A 30 -5.20 -13.59 5.20
N ARG A 31 -5.20 -12.26 5.41
CA ARG A 31 -4.63 -11.28 4.47
C ARG A 31 -3.53 -10.44 5.12
N PRO A 32 -2.44 -10.09 4.41
CA PRO A 32 -1.42 -9.19 4.93
C PRO A 32 -2.02 -7.86 5.36
N LEU A 33 -1.55 -7.27 6.46
CA LEU A 33 -2.07 -5.99 6.97
C LEU A 33 -2.09 -4.90 5.88
N ILE A 34 -1.05 -4.83 5.03
CA ILE A 34 -0.97 -3.83 3.96
C ILE A 34 -2.09 -3.96 2.92
N ASP A 35 -2.61 -5.18 2.69
CA ASP A 35 -3.70 -5.44 1.74
C ASP A 35 -4.93 -4.62 2.09
N TYR A 36 -5.26 -4.51 3.39
CA TYR A 36 -6.43 -3.76 3.86
C TYR A 36 -6.36 -2.28 3.48
N SER A 37 -5.20 -1.64 3.67
CA SER A 37 -5.01 -0.24 3.29
C SER A 37 -5.10 -0.05 1.78
N ILE A 38 -4.51 -0.96 1.00
CA ILE A 38 -4.54 -0.92 -0.46
C ILE A 38 -5.96 -1.09 -0.98
N LYS A 39 -6.68 -2.14 -0.55
CA LYS A 39 -8.05 -2.41 -0.98
C LYS A 39 -9.01 -1.29 -0.60
N THR A 40 -8.84 -0.70 0.58
CA THR A 40 -9.63 0.47 1.00
C THR A 40 -9.39 1.67 0.10
N ALA A 41 -8.13 1.96 -0.25
CA ALA A 41 -7.79 3.05 -1.15
C ALA A 41 -8.31 2.82 -2.58
N LEU A 42 -8.19 1.59 -3.10
CA LEU A 42 -8.68 1.21 -4.43
C LEU A 42 -10.21 1.24 -4.52
N ALA A 43 -10.93 0.98 -3.43
CA ALA A 43 -12.39 1.05 -3.39
C ALA A 43 -12.93 2.50 -3.38
N SER A 44 -12.09 3.49 -3.11
CA SER A 44 -12.49 4.89 -3.03
C SER A 44 -12.67 5.52 -4.41
N LYS A 45 -13.89 6.01 -4.71
CA LYS A 45 -14.18 6.75 -5.95
C LYS A 45 -13.41 8.06 -6.09
N ALA A 46 -12.86 8.57 -4.98
CA ALA A 46 -12.10 9.82 -4.97
C ALA A 46 -10.64 9.63 -5.38
N ILE A 47 -10.09 8.42 -5.31
CA ILE A 47 -8.66 8.14 -5.51
C ILE A 47 -8.47 7.54 -6.92
N GLN A 48 -7.52 8.08 -7.70
CA GLN A 48 -7.25 7.59 -9.06
C GLN A 48 -6.05 6.65 -9.12
N ARG A 49 -5.12 6.77 -8.17
CA ARG A 49 -3.91 5.95 -8.11
C ARG A 49 -3.57 5.62 -6.67
N VAL A 50 -3.09 4.40 -6.44
CA VAL A 50 -2.63 3.92 -5.14
C VAL A 50 -1.20 3.44 -5.30
N VAL A 51 -0.29 4.06 -4.56
CA VAL A 51 1.15 3.81 -4.64
C VAL A 51 1.67 3.40 -3.28
N VAL A 52 2.34 2.25 -3.19
CA VAL A 52 3.06 1.81 -2.00
C VAL A 52 4.52 2.20 -2.13
N SER A 53 5.09 2.80 -1.09
CA SER A 53 6.53 3.15 -1.05
C SER A 53 7.23 2.25 -0.03
N THR A 54 8.17 1.43 -0.49
CA THR A 54 8.85 0.42 0.33
C THR A 54 10.26 0.10 -0.18
N GLU A 55 11.14 -0.29 0.74
CA GLU A 55 12.45 -0.89 0.48
C GLU A 55 12.43 -2.43 0.56
N ASP A 56 11.34 -3.02 1.05
CA ASP A 56 11.26 -4.44 1.36
C ASP A 56 10.60 -5.24 0.21
N ALA A 57 11.32 -6.22 -0.33
CA ALA A 57 10.88 -7.03 -1.46
C ALA A 57 9.59 -7.84 -1.21
N GLN A 58 9.36 -8.30 0.02
CA GLN A 58 8.14 -9.04 0.35
C GLN A 58 6.94 -8.09 0.47
N ILE A 59 7.14 -6.89 1.03
CA ILE A 59 6.10 -5.85 1.04
C ILE A 59 5.76 -5.42 -0.39
N LYS A 60 6.75 -5.26 -1.27
CA LYS A 60 6.55 -4.99 -2.70
C LYS A 60 5.69 -6.08 -3.36
N THR A 61 6.03 -7.34 -3.12
CA THR A 61 5.27 -8.48 -3.66
C THR A 61 3.81 -8.47 -3.18
N ALA A 62 3.58 -8.26 -1.88
CA ALA A 62 2.24 -8.17 -1.31
C ALA A 62 1.45 -6.98 -1.89
N ALA A 63 2.08 -5.81 -2.04
CA ALA A 63 1.45 -4.62 -2.59
C ALA A 63 1.00 -4.80 -4.05
N LEU A 64 1.87 -5.39 -4.88
CA LEU A 64 1.56 -5.70 -6.27
C LEU A 64 0.42 -6.71 -6.37
N ALA A 65 0.43 -7.76 -5.54
CA ALA A 65 -0.65 -8.74 -5.49
C ALA A 65 -2.00 -8.13 -5.05
N SER A 66 -1.97 -7.10 -4.19
CA SER A 66 -3.16 -6.33 -3.79
C SER A 66 -3.65 -5.35 -4.86
N GLY A 67 -2.88 -5.08 -5.91
CA GLY A 67 -3.23 -4.20 -7.03
C GLY A 67 -2.76 -2.75 -6.90
N ALA A 68 -1.81 -2.46 -6.01
CA ALA A 68 -1.18 -1.15 -5.92
C ALA A 68 0.04 -1.03 -6.84
N GLU A 69 0.34 0.19 -7.28
CA GLU A 69 1.65 0.54 -7.84
C GLU A 69 2.70 0.54 -6.71
N VAL A 70 3.97 0.31 -7.04
CA VAL A 70 5.06 0.35 -6.06
C VAL A 70 6.17 1.30 -6.53
N ILE A 71 6.68 2.09 -5.59
CA ILE A 71 7.89 2.90 -5.74
C ILE A 71 8.92 2.43 -4.71
N ASP A 72 10.11 2.07 -5.19
CA ASP A 72 11.22 1.66 -4.34
C ASP A 72 11.79 2.87 -3.58
N ARG A 73 12.13 2.68 -2.30
CA ARG A 73 12.87 3.69 -1.52
C ARG A 73 14.37 3.46 -1.65
N PRO A 74 15.18 4.55 -1.71
CA PRO A 74 16.62 4.44 -1.57
C PRO A 74 17.03 3.94 -0.18
#